data_AF-A0A1C5NU28-F1
#
_entry.id   AF-A0A1C5NU28-F1
#
_cell.length_a   1.000
_cell.length_b   1.000
_cell.length_c   1.000
_cell.angle_alpha   90.00
_cell.angle_beta   90.00
_cell.angle_gamma   90.00
#
_symmetry.space_group_name_H-M   'P 1'
#
loop_
_entity.id
_entity.type
_entity.pdbx_description
1 polymer ?
#
loop_
_entity_poly.entity_id
_entity_poly.type
_entity_poly.pdbx_seq_one_letter_code
_entity_poly.pdbx_strand_id
1 'polypeptide(L)'
;MSHIKDRLKRYKDKYSGSYKYAGVYVKVIQDMIEQLLADLEQDEKENGWIPVSERLPEEDGRYLVTFKYGIKVYMVGYGSCKRTVLGYPIGHGWYSLEEAQYYAEDSIIAWMPLPEPYKEIEI
;
A
#
# COMPACT_ATOMS: atom_id res chain seq x y z
N MET A 1 10.35 -0.11 0.20
CA MET A 1 11.37 -0.17 -0.86
C MET A 1 10.69 -0.86 -2.03
N SER A 2 10.82 -0.40 -3.28
CA SER A 2 10.06 -1.00 -4.40
C SER A 2 10.97 -1.92 -5.20
N HIS A 3 10.75 -3.23 -5.07
CA HIS A 3 11.57 -4.28 -5.67
C HIS A 3 11.58 -4.15 -7.19
N ILE A 4 10.45 -3.77 -7.80
CA ILE A 4 10.35 -3.58 -9.25
C ILE A 4 11.22 -2.40 -9.74
N LYS A 5 11.27 -1.30 -8.98
CA LYS A 5 12.10 -0.14 -9.32
C LYS A 5 13.58 -0.49 -9.28
N ASP A 6 14.00 -1.24 -8.27
CA ASP A 6 15.39 -1.68 -8.12
C ASP A 6 15.80 -2.64 -9.24
N ARG A 7 14.90 -3.56 -9.64
CA ARG A 7 15.11 -4.45 -10.79
C ARG A 7 15.24 -3.69 -12.11
N LEU A 8 14.34 -2.76 -12.38
CA LEU A 8 14.39 -1.93 -13.59
C LEU A 8 15.70 -1.13 -13.68
N LYS A 9 16.17 -0.58 -12.55
CA LYS A 9 17.46 0.12 -12.48
C LYS A 9 18.62 -0.80 -12.85
N ARG A 10 18.67 -2.02 -12.29
CA ARG A 10 19.69 -3.03 -12.63
C ARG A 10 19.69 -3.38 -14.12
N TYR A 11 18.52 -3.54 -14.73
CA TYR A 11 18.42 -3.80 -16.16
C TYR A 11 18.87 -2.63 -17.01
N LYS A 12 18.48 -1.41 -16.64
CA LYS A 12 18.94 -0.19 -17.30
C LYS A 12 20.47 -0.12 -17.30
N ASP A 13 21.11 -0.35 -16.17
CA ASP A 13 22.57 -0.29 -16.06
C ASP A 13 23.23 -1.40 -16.89
N LYS A 14 22.72 -2.64 -16.79
CA LYS A 14 23.25 -3.84 -17.47
C LYS A 14 23.19 -3.73 -19.00
N TYR A 15 22.14 -3.13 -19.55
CA TYR A 15 21.92 -3.06 -21.00
C TYR A 15 22.12 -1.65 -21.58
N SER A 16 22.58 -0.68 -20.79
CA SER A 16 22.81 0.72 -21.19
C SER A 16 23.77 0.90 -22.39
N GLY A 17 24.65 -0.07 -22.65
CA GLY A 17 25.66 0.00 -23.72
C GLY A 17 25.65 -1.16 -24.72
N SER A 18 24.69 -2.07 -24.67
CA SER A 18 24.70 -3.30 -25.49
C SER A 18 23.69 -3.24 -26.64
N TYR A 19 24.19 -3.13 -27.87
CA TYR A 19 23.41 -3.36 -29.09
C TYR A 19 23.97 -4.59 -29.80
N LYS A 20 23.24 -5.73 -29.88
CA LYS A 20 23.39 -6.75 -30.94
C LYS A 20 22.43 -7.98 -30.86
N TYR A 21 21.97 -8.35 -32.06
CA TYR A 21 21.32 -9.58 -32.61
C TYR A 21 20.05 -10.19 -31.94
N ALA A 22 19.04 -10.41 -32.79
CA ALA A 22 17.63 -10.65 -32.45
C ALA A 22 17.29 -11.98 -31.73
N GLY A 23 18.10 -13.04 -31.87
CA GLY A 23 17.74 -14.37 -31.36
C GLY A 23 17.97 -14.60 -29.86
N VAL A 24 18.99 -13.97 -29.27
CA VAL A 24 19.31 -14.04 -27.83
C VAL A 24 18.36 -13.16 -27.00
N TYR A 25 17.78 -12.13 -27.63
CA TYR A 25 16.92 -11.15 -26.97
C TYR A 25 15.59 -11.73 -26.48
N VAL A 26 14.97 -12.66 -27.21
CA VAL A 26 13.61 -13.14 -26.84
C VAL A 26 13.61 -13.83 -25.48
N LYS A 27 14.56 -14.73 -25.24
CA LYS A 27 14.66 -15.43 -23.95
C LYS A 27 15.07 -14.48 -22.81
N VAL A 28 16.00 -13.57 -23.08
CA VAL A 28 16.41 -12.56 -22.10
C VAL A 28 15.25 -11.63 -21.74
N ILE A 29 14.47 -11.17 -22.71
CA ILE A 29 13.28 -10.34 -22.48
C ILE A 29 12.24 -11.13 -21.69
N GLN A 30 12.01 -12.39 -22.03
CA GLN A 30 11.05 -13.25 -21.30
C GLN A 30 11.44 -13.41 -19.83
N ASP A 31 12.69 -13.77 -19.54
CA ASP A 31 13.21 -13.88 -18.17
C ASP A 31 13.11 -12.53 -17.43
N MET A 32 13.31 -11.41 -18.13
CA MET A 32 13.15 -10.07 -17.56
C MET A 32 11.70 -9.79 -17.18
N ILE A 33 10.73 -10.13 -18.04
CA ILE A 33 9.30 -9.94 -17.77
C ILE A 33 8.86 -10.79 -16.58
N GLU A 34 9.25 -12.07 -16.53
CA GLU A 34 8.90 -12.97 -15.43
C GLU A 34 9.43 -12.46 -14.09
N GLN A 35 10.67 -11.95 -14.05
CA GLN A 35 11.22 -11.34 -12.83
C GLN A 35 10.51 -10.06 -12.43
N LEU A 36 10.13 -9.21 -13.38
CA LEU A 36 9.38 -7.99 -13.09
C LEU A 36 7.97 -8.29 -12.57
N LEU A 37 7.31 -9.33 -13.10
CA LEU A 37 6.02 -9.79 -12.60
C LEU A 37 6.13 -10.29 -11.15
N ALA A 38 7.15 -11.09 -10.84
CA ALA A 38 7.37 -11.56 -9.48
C ALA A 38 7.67 -10.41 -8.49
N ASP A 39 8.52 -9.45 -8.90
CA ASP A 39 8.82 -8.27 -8.09
C ASP A 39 7.56 -7.38 -7.93
N LEU A 40 6.65 -7.33 -8.91
CA LEU A 40 5.37 -6.63 -8.83
C LEU A 40 4.42 -7.31 -7.84
N GLU A 41 4.24 -8.63 -7.93
CA GLU A 41 3.41 -9.39 -6.98
C GLU A 41 3.91 -9.24 -5.55
N GLN A 42 5.23 -9.14 -5.36
CA GLN A 42 5.83 -8.90 -4.06
C GLN A 42 5.58 -7.46 -3.59
N ASP A 43 5.79 -6.46 -4.44
CA ASP A 43 5.48 -5.05 -4.13
C ASP A 43 3.97 -4.88 -3.79
N GLU A 44 3.07 -5.61 -4.45
CA GLU A 44 1.62 -5.63 -4.15
C GLU A 44 1.29 -6.26 -2.79
N LYS A 45 2.01 -7.31 -2.39
CA LYS A 45 1.89 -7.88 -1.03
C LYS A 45 2.48 -6.95 0.03
N GLU A 46 3.53 -6.21 -0.33
CA GLU A 46 4.22 -5.26 0.54
C GLU A 46 3.65 -3.84 0.47
N ASN A 47 2.47 -3.65 -0.12
CA ASN A 47 1.88 -2.35 -0.48
C ASN A 47 1.43 -1.49 0.72
N GLY A 48 2.03 -1.72 1.90
CA GLY A 48 1.89 -0.93 3.11
C GLY A 48 0.62 -1.18 3.93
N TRP A 49 -0.33 -1.93 3.38
CA TRP A 49 -1.57 -2.29 4.04
C TRP A 49 -1.36 -3.38 5.09
N ILE A 50 -1.73 -3.08 6.31
CA ILE A 50 -1.65 -3.96 7.46
C ILE A 50 -3.08 -4.42 7.79
N PRO A 51 -3.39 -5.72 7.68
CA PRO A 51 -4.69 -6.24 8.10
C PRO A 51 -4.94 -5.95 9.57
N VAL A 52 -6.18 -5.56 9.93
CA VAL A 52 -6.53 -5.31 11.34
C VAL A 52 -6.37 -6.58 12.18
N SER A 53 -6.56 -7.75 11.57
CA SER A 53 -6.33 -9.06 12.19
C SER A 53 -4.85 -9.38 12.48
N GLU A 54 -3.92 -8.68 11.82
CA GLU A 54 -2.50 -8.82 12.09
C GLU A 54 -2.09 -7.94 13.27
N ARG A 55 -2.40 -6.64 13.19
CA ARG A 55 -2.16 -5.68 14.27
C ARG A 55 -2.98 -4.41 14.08
N LEU A 56 -3.21 -3.70 15.19
CA LEU A 56 -3.81 -2.36 15.21
C LEU A 56 -2.72 -1.27 15.29
N PRO A 57 -3.04 -0.01 14.93
CA PRO A 57 -2.12 1.10 15.14
C PRO A 57 -1.80 1.29 16.62
N GLU A 58 -0.51 1.49 16.94
CA GLU A 58 -0.03 1.69 18.31
C GLU A 58 -0.33 3.10 18.84
N GLU A 59 -0.45 4.07 17.93
CA GLU A 59 -0.70 5.48 18.21
C GLU A 59 -2.11 5.90 17.79
N ASP A 60 -2.67 6.87 18.51
CA ASP A 60 -3.92 7.50 18.10
C ASP A 60 -3.59 8.51 17.00
N GLY A 61 -4.27 8.43 15.87
CA GLY A 61 -3.84 9.17 14.68
C GLY A 61 -4.79 9.05 13.52
N ARG A 62 -4.39 9.65 12.39
CA ARG A 62 -5.07 9.54 11.10
C ARG A 62 -4.36 8.52 10.23
N TYR A 63 -5.13 7.63 9.63
CA TYR A 63 -4.65 6.54 8.80
C TYR A 63 -5.53 6.42 7.55
N LEU A 64 -4.98 5.83 6.50
CA LEU A 64 -5.82 5.28 5.44
C LEU A 64 -6.37 3.95 5.93
N VAL A 65 -7.66 3.74 5.70
CA VAL A 65 -8.35 2.50 6.09
C VAL A 65 -9.21 2.00 4.96
N THR A 66 -9.26 0.68 4.85
CA THR A 66 -10.21 -0.03 3.99
C THR A 66 -11.40 -0.47 4.82
N PHE A 67 -12.55 0.14 4.56
CA PHE A 67 -13.82 -0.17 5.21
C PHE A 67 -14.55 -1.29 4.47
N LYS A 68 -15.26 -2.11 5.22
CA LYS A 68 -16.23 -3.08 4.74
C LYS A 68 -17.61 -2.42 4.69
N TYR A 69 -18.02 -1.95 3.52
CA TYR A 69 -19.37 -1.41 3.31
C TYR A 69 -20.28 -2.53 2.77
N GLY A 70 -21.03 -3.17 3.66
CA GLY A 70 -21.84 -4.34 3.31
C GLY A 70 -21.00 -5.61 3.00
N ILE A 71 -21.53 -6.51 2.16
CA ILE A 71 -20.89 -7.83 1.93
C ILE A 71 -19.75 -7.77 0.90
N LYS A 72 -19.70 -6.75 0.03
CA LYS A 72 -18.80 -6.75 -1.15
C LYS A 72 -18.11 -5.42 -1.49
N VAL A 73 -18.43 -4.31 -0.82
CA VAL A 73 -17.85 -3.01 -1.18
C VAL A 73 -16.71 -2.69 -0.23
N TYR A 74 -15.52 -2.54 -0.81
CA TYR A 74 -14.33 -2.06 -0.11
C TYR A 74 -14.15 -0.59 -0.45
N MET A 75 -14.24 0.29 0.56
CA MET A 75 -14.03 1.73 0.40
C MET A 75 -12.72 2.11 1.07
N VAL A 76 -11.87 2.87 0.39
CA VAL A 76 -10.67 3.47 0.97
C VAL A 76 -11.02 4.89 1.40
N GLY A 77 -10.79 5.20 2.68
CA GLY A 77 -11.09 6.52 3.23
C GLY A 77 -10.18 6.89 4.39
N TYR A 78 -10.38 8.10 4.92
CA TYR A 78 -9.68 8.57 6.10
C TYR A 78 -10.33 8.07 7.38
N GLY A 79 -9.57 7.31 8.17
CA GLY A 79 -9.97 6.88 9.51
C GLY A 79 -9.13 7.50 10.59
N SER A 80 -9.73 7.77 11.75
CA SER A 80 -8.99 8.03 12.98
C SER A 80 -9.09 6.83 13.91
N CYS A 81 -7.95 6.24 14.27
CA CYS A 81 -7.86 5.29 15.37
C CYS A 81 -7.86 6.10 16.67
N LYS A 82 -8.87 5.90 17.52
CA LYS A 82 -8.96 6.53 18.84
C LYS A 82 -9.19 5.49 19.90
N ARG A 83 -8.35 5.49 20.94
CA ARG A 83 -8.52 4.65 22.13
C ARG A 83 -9.46 5.26 23.16
N THR A 84 -9.70 6.58 23.07
CA THR A 84 -10.59 7.30 23.99
C THR A 84 -11.48 8.31 23.26
N VAL A 85 -12.73 8.46 23.73
CA VAL A 85 -13.65 9.53 23.33
C VAL A 85 -14.24 10.15 24.60
N LEU A 86 -14.15 11.47 24.74
CA LEU A 86 -14.64 12.22 25.93
C LEU A 86 -14.08 11.68 27.26
N GLY A 87 -12.85 11.16 27.26
CA GLY A 87 -12.19 10.62 28.46
C GLY A 87 -12.53 9.17 28.81
N TYR A 88 -13.43 8.53 28.08
CA TYR A 88 -13.77 7.12 28.27
C TYR A 88 -13.02 6.22 27.28
N PRO A 89 -12.45 5.08 27.73
CA PRO A 89 -11.82 4.11 26.84
C PRO A 89 -12.88 3.39 26.01
N ILE A 90 -12.75 3.46 24.69
CA ILE A 90 -13.69 2.84 23.74
C ILE A 90 -13.06 1.69 22.95
N GLY A 91 -11.83 1.27 23.31
CA GLY A 91 -11.04 0.33 22.52
C GLY A 91 -10.51 0.97 21.24
N HIS A 92 -10.04 0.16 20.28
CA HIS A 92 -9.59 0.65 18.98
C HIS A 92 -10.81 0.95 18.09
N GLY A 93 -11.38 2.13 18.28
CA GLY A 93 -12.48 2.63 17.46
C GLY A 93 -11.98 3.36 16.22
N TRP A 94 -12.71 3.22 15.12
CA TRP A 94 -12.37 3.89 13.87
C TRP A 94 -13.45 4.86 13.45
N TYR A 95 -13.05 6.11 13.23
CA TYR A 95 -13.97 7.16 12.84
C TYR A 95 -13.72 7.59 11.40
N SER A 96 -14.73 7.45 10.54
CA SER A 96 -14.68 8.03 9.19
C SER A 96 -14.77 9.54 9.32
N LEU A 97 -13.72 10.24 8.86
CA LEU A 97 -13.70 11.71 8.88
C LEU A 97 -14.62 12.32 7.83
N GLU A 98 -15.01 11.56 6.81
CA GLU A 98 -15.89 12.02 5.72
C GLU A 98 -17.37 11.90 6.09
N GLU A 99 -17.75 10.77 6.69
CA GLU A 99 -19.16 10.48 7.00
C GLU A 99 -19.55 10.83 8.44
N ALA A 100 -18.57 11.22 9.27
CA ALA A 100 -18.76 11.48 10.69
C ALA A 100 -19.38 10.29 11.46
N GLN A 101 -19.14 9.06 10.97
CA GLN A 101 -19.67 7.81 11.53
C GLN A 101 -18.59 6.99 12.24
N TYR A 102 -19.00 6.32 13.30
CA TYR A 102 -18.19 5.35 14.02
C TYR A 102 -18.36 3.98 13.39
N TYR A 103 -17.25 3.37 13.02
CA TYR A 103 -17.19 2.00 12.51
C TYR A 103 -16.60 1.11 13.61
N ALA A 104 -17.32 0.03 13.91
CA ALA A 104 -16.83 -1.01 14.82
C ALA A 104 -15.62 -1.74 14.19
N GLU A 105 -14.82 -2.39 15.03
CA GLU A 105 -13.56 -3.05 14.65
C GLU A 105 -13.73 -4.09 13.52
N ASP A 106 -14.89 -4.75 13.46
CA ASP A 106 -15.26 -5.74 12.43
C ASP A 106 -15.58 -5.14 11.06
N SER A 107 -15.71 -3.82 10.99
CA SER A 107 -16.06 -3.06 9.79
C SER A 107 -14.83 -2.58 9.01
N ILE A 108 -13.61 -2.88 9.47
CA ILE A 108 -12.35 -2.49 8.82
C ILE A 108 -11.47 -3.69 8.56
N ILE A 109 -10.82 -3.67 7.41
CA ILE A 109 -10.11 -4.83 6.86
C ILE A 109 -8.60 -4.65 6.97
N ALA A 110 -8.11 -3.47 6.60
CA ALA A 110 -6.70 -3.14 6.64
C ALA A 110 -6.52 -1.62 6.81
N TRP A 111 -5.36 -1.24 7.32
CA TRP A 111 -4.96 0.15 7.52
C TRP A 111 -3.52 0.38 7.08
N MET A 112 -3.16 1.62 6.81
CA MET A 112 -1.78 2.03 6.61
C MET A 112 -1.55 3.48 7.09
N PRO A 113 -0.32 3.85 7.49
CA PRO A 113 0.02 5.25 7.74
C PRO A 113 -0.23 6.11 6.49
N LEU A 114 -0.53 7.38 6.71
CA LEU A 114 -0.68 8.33 5.60
C LEU A 114 0.63 8.40 4.79
N PRO A 115 0.56 8.31 3.45
CA PRO A 115 1.73 8.50 2.62
C PRO A 115 2.25 9.94 2.79
N GLU A 116 3.53 10.14 2.47
CA GLU A 116 4.08 11.50 2.47
C GLU A 116 3.27 12.39 1.51
N PRO A 117 2.93 13.62 1.93
CA PRO A 117 2.17 14.53 1.09
C PRO A 117 2.97 14.83 -0.19
N TYR A 118 2.26 14.90 -1.31
CA TYR A 118 2.86 15.33 -2.58
C TYR A 118 3.47 16.73 -2.41
N LYS A 119 4.72 16.88 -2.84
CA LYS A 119 5.41 18.16 -2.90
C LYS A 119 5.54 18.54 -4.36
N GLU A 120 4.96 19.68 -4.73
CA GLU A 120 5.16 20.25 -6.06
C GLU A 120 6.65 20.61 -6.22
N ILE A 121 7.20 20.29 -7.40
CA ILE A 121 8.51 20.76 -7.79
C ILE A 121 8.27 22.16 -8.35
N GLU A 122 8.60 23.19 -7.59
CA GLU A 122 8.66 24.55 -8.13
C GLU A 122 9.73 24.57 -9.23
N ILE A 123 9.30 24.85 -10.47
CA ILE A 123 10.14 24.95 -11.68
C ILE A 123 10.59 26.39 -11.86
#